data_AF-A0A5C8VME0-F1
#
_entry.id   AF-A0A5C8VME0-F1
#
_cell.length_a   1.000
_cell.length_b   1.000
_cell.length_c   1.000
_cell.angle_alpha   90.00
_cell.angle_beta   90.00
_cell.angle_gamma   90.00
#
_symmetry.space_group_name_H-M   'P 1'
#
loop_
_entity.id
_entity.type
_entity.pdbx_description
1 polymer ?
#
loop_
_entity_poly.entity_id
_entity_poly.type
_entity_poly.pdbx_seq_one_letter_code
_entity_poly.pdbx_strand_id
1 'polypeptide(L)'
;MPEEFAQGLRRAGWLAGLPALALIWAGATLFATPQIADALEAAGAQVASGTATATGEPWLRLEARGRDLAAEGEAPDVGERETVLTRLAALDGPRRIVSEVGLVETAAPFLWAAIRTGSARVALEGSRPAEIGRRALEARITGALAPGTYLDDTARAARGAPPDFAGAATFLAARLSGLAKGGRAALSDTVLSLSGEALDVPAYEALRTALANPPAGFSVGRIEIVPPAVAQFRFSVAKSARGIVLDGFAPSAADREAALRAAAEAVPGGSVQDRLLTARGLDPAIDPKTLIGFAFRLAELIQSGTVAFAEDSISVTGDAIDAQAIPDAAALMREARPAGVKPGPVTLAARPLSPYRVAIRRTPEAVTLTGHLPDDATRERVLAALRPRLFREPVIDRTRLADGAPPDLGAALAAAAPLVANLAAGEVAVSDRALTLTGESLYREAASRTPERLAEALPPGWTGQAAVTARQSAETRDPAACRAEAGATIAGASLRFPAGGATLGPAFYPVLDALATLAKACPALRIAVSAPVDPAKAKPAQGEGAGE
;
A
#
# COMPACT_ATOMS: atom_id res chain seq x y z
N MET A 1 103.05 44.77 -36.74
CA MET A 1 103.33 43.32 -36.88
C MET A 1 104.66 43.17 -37.60
N PRO A 2 105.61 42.34 -37.11
CA PRO A 2 106.90 42.14 -37.76
C PRO A 2 106.75 41.43 -39.12
N GLU A 3 107.56 41.79 -40.13
CA GLU A 3 107.47 41.23 -41.50
C GLU A 3 107.66 39.70 -41.56
N GLU A 4 108.39 39.09 -40.61
CA GLU A 4 108.58 37.64 -40.57
C GLU A 4 107.29 36.87 -40.26
N PHE A 5 106.39 37.45 -39.46
CA PHE A 5 105.10 36.85 -39.15
C PHE A 5 104.21 36.77 -40.40
N ALA A 6 104.28 37.80 -41.26
CA ALA A 6 103.51 37.87 -42.49
C ALA A 6 103.98 36.88 -43.57
N GLN A 7 105.28 36.54 -43.61
CA GLN A 7 105.82 35.51 -44.52
C GLN A 7 105.48 34.09 -44.06
N GLY A 8 105.51 33.80 -42.75
CA GLY A 8 105.11 32.50 -42.19
C GLY A 8 103.63 32.18 -42.44
N LEU A 9 102.76 33.19 -42.31
CA LEU A 9 101.33 33.10 -42.61
C LEU A 9 101.05 32.81 -44.10
N ARG A 10 101.88 33.30 -45.04
CA ARG A 10 101.73 33.02 -46.48
C ARG A 10 102.15 31.60 -46.88
N ARG A 11 103.11 30.98 -46.17
CA ARG A 11 103.55 29.59 -46.44
C ARG A 11 102.64 28.53 -45.81
N ALA A 12 102.02 28.83 -44.66
CA ALA A 12 101.11 27.92 -43.97
C ALA A 12 99.71 27.85 -44.62
N GLY A 13 99.34 28.81 -45.47
CA GLY A 13 98.05 28.82 -46.16
C GLY A 13 96.87 28.73 -45.20
N TRP A 14 95.85 27.95 -45.55
CA TRP A 14 94.64 27.75 -44.74
C TRP A 14 94.89 27.08 -43.37
N LEU A 15 96.03 26.40 -43.18
CA LEU A 15 96.37 25.70 -41.94
C LEU A 15 96.63 26.66 -40.77
N ALA A 16 97.05 27.90 -41.04
CA ALA A 16 97.19 28.93 -40.00
C ALA A 16 95.84 29.37 -39.39
N GLY A 17 94.73 29.08 -40.07
CA GLY A 17 93.37 29.33 -39.58
C GLY A 17 92.83 28.23 -38.66
N LEU A 18 93.44 27.04 -38.63
CA LEU A 18 92.95 25.90 -37.83
C LEU A 18 92.93 26.15 -36.32
N PRO A 19 93.94 26.80 -35.69
CA PRO A 19 93.89 27.12 -34.27
C PRO A 19 92.77 28.10 -33.92
N ALA A 20 92.55 29.11 -34.78
CA ALA A 20 91.44 30.05 -34.61
C ALA A 20 90.08 29.33 -34.77
N LEU A 21 89.96 28.43 -35.76
CA LEU A 21 88.77 27.62 -35.95
C LEU A 21 88.52 26.67 -34.75
N ALA A 22 89.57 26.06 -34.20
CA ALA A 22 89.47 25.20 -33.02
C ALA A 22 89.05 25.98 -31.77
N LEU A 23 89.55 27.20 -31.58
CA LEU A 23 89.12 28.10 -30.49
C LEU A 23 87.67 28.56 -30.66
N ILE A 24 87.25 28.92 -31.89
CA ILE A 24 85.86 29.26 -32.18
C ILE A 24 84.95 28.06 -31.95
N TRP A 25 85.36 26.87 -32.40
CA TRP A 25 84.63 25.64 -32.19
C TRP A 25 84.49 25.32 -30.69
N ALA A 26 85.58 25.33 -29.94
CA ALA A 26 85.57 25.10 -28.49
C ALA A 26 84.74 26.15 -27.74
N GLY A 27 84.84 27.43 -28.12
CA GLY A 27 83.99 28.50 -27.59
C GLY A 27 82.51 28.28 -27.88
N ALA A 28 82.18 27.90 -29.11
CA ALA A 28 80.81 27.63 -29.53
C ALA A 28 80.23 26.40 -28.81
N THR A 29 80.99 25.32 -28.66
CA THR A 29 80.49 24.06 -28.07
C THR A 29 80.49 24.07 -26.55
N LEU A 30 81.52 24.63 -25.90
CA LEU A 30 81.68 24.56 -24.44
C LEU A 30 81.04 25.75 -23.71
N PHE A 31 80.81 26.88 -24.39
CA PHE A 31 80.26 28.09 -23.74
C PHE A 31 78.96 28.58 -24.39
N ALA A 32 78.94 28.77 -25.72
CA ALA A 32 77.74 29.33 -26.36
C ALA A 32 76.56 28.33 -26.39
N THR A 33 76.82 27.05 -26.69
CA THR A 33 75.78 26.01 -26.74
C THR A 33 75.07 25.80 -25.40
N PRO A 34 75.75 25.63 -24.25
CA PRO A 34 75.05 25.48 -22.97
C PRO A 34 74.30 26.74 -22.56
N GLN A 35 74.85 27.94 -22.77
CA GLN A 35 74.14 29.18 -22.46
C GLN A 35 72.85 29.36 -23.26
N ILE A 36 72.85 28.96 -24.54
CA ILE A 36 71.64 28.99 -25.39
C ILE A 36 70.64 27.93 -24.91
N ALA A 37 71.11 26.73 -24.56
CA ALA A 37 70.25 25.67 -24.01
C ALA A 37 69.59 26.14 -22.71
N ASP A 38 70.35 26.66 -21.75
CA ASP A 38 69.83 27.15 -20.46
C ASP A 38 68.80 28.27 -20.65
N ALA A 39 69.05 29.20 -21.60
CA ALA A 39 68.11 30.27 -21.92
C ALA A 39 66.81 29.74 -22.54
N LEU A 40 66.90 28.75 -23.43
CA LEU A 40 65.75 28.09 -24.03
C LEU A 40 64.97 27.25 -23.01
N GLU A 41 65.65 26.57 -22.09
CA GLU A 41 65.00 25.85 -21.00
C GLU A 41 64.29 26.80 -20.05
N ALA A 42 64.90 27.94 -19.70
CA ALA A 42 64.26 28.95 -18.87
C ALA A 42 63.01 29.55 -19.53
N ALA A 43 63.07 29.85 -20.83
CA ALA A 43 61.93 30.34 -21.60
C ALA A 43 60.83 29.26 -21.74
N GLY A 44 61.22 28.02 -22.01
CA GLY A 44 60.32 26.87 -22.05
C GLY A 44 59.67 26.60 -20.69
N ALA A 45 60.42 26.68 -19.59
CA ALA A 45 59.92 26.45 -18.24
C ALA A 45 58.79 27.42 -17.85
N GLN A 46 58.76 28.63 -18.41
CA GLN A 46 57.62 29.53 -18.24
C GLN A 46 56.36 28.99 -18.93
N VAL A 47 56.48 28.44 -20.14
CA VAL A 47 55.36 27.81 -20.84
C VAL A 47 54.92 26.55 -20.11
N ALA A 48 55.86 25.69 -19.68
CA ALA A 48 55.57 24.48 -18.92
C ALA A 48 54.92 24.79 -17.58
N SER A 49 55.40 25.78 -16.81
CA SER A 49 54.76 26.16 -15.54
C SER A 49 53.33 26.68 -15.70
N GLY A 50 53.00 27.28 -16.85
CA GLY A 50 51.62 27.63 -17.23
C GLY A 50 50.70 26.43 -17.45
N THR A 51 51.26 25.22 -17.58
CA THR A 51 50.53 23.94 -17.66
C THR A 51 50.42 23.23 -16.32
N ALA A 52 51.06 23.77 -15.27
CA ALA A 52 50.93 23.24 -13.93
C ALA A 52 49.48 23.42 -13.45
N THR A 53 48.86 22.31 -13.05
CA THR A 53 47.65 22.40 -12.23
C THR A 53 48.04 22.94 -10.85
N ALA A 54 47.09 23.54 -10.12
CA ALA A 54 47.33 24.27 -8.85
C ALA A 54 48.13 23.52 -7.76
N THR A 55 48.51 22.25 -7.95
CA THR A 55 49.56 21.51 -7.19
C THR A 55 50.16 20.31 -7.93
N GLY A 56 49.97 20.22 -9.23
CA GLY A 56 50.62 19.20 -10.04
C GLY A 56 51.97 19.69 -10.52
N GLU A 57 52.91 18.76 -10.70
CA GLU A 57 53.99 18.96 -11.66
C GLU A 57 53.34 19.30 -13.02
N PRO A 58 53.88 20.26 -13.79
CA PRO A 58 53.36 20.57 -15.11
C PRO A 58 53.26 19.30 -15.95
N TRP A 59 52.13 19.12 -16.62
CA TRP A 59 51.93 17.93 -17.48
C TRP A 59 52.84 17.98 -18.71
N LEU A 60 53.35 19.17 -19.05
CA LEU A 60 54.37 19.41 -20.06
C LEU A 60 55.77 19.38 -19.44
N ARG A 61 56.64 18.54 -20.00
CA ARG A 61 58.07 18.53 -19.73
C ARG A 61 58.81 18.99 -20.98
N LEU A 62 59.80 19.85 -20.77
CA LEU A 62 60.62 20.41 -21.84
C LEU A 62 62.09 20.11 -21.53
N GLU A 63 62.83 19.68 -22.55
CA GLU A 63 64.27 19.43 -22.47
C GLU A 63 64.93 20.15 -23.65
N ALA A 64 65.95 20.98 -23.41
CA ALA A 64 66.71 21.59 -24.49
C ALA A 64 67.86 20.67 -24.91
N ARG A 65 67.91 20.35 -26.20
CA ARG A 65 69.00 19.60 -26.82
C ARG A 65 69.78 20.56 -27.73
N GLY A 66 70.69 21.32 -27.12
CA GLY A 66 71.43 22.39 -27.78
C GLY A 66 70.50 23.56 -28.14
N ARG A 67 70.10 23.67 -29.42
CA ARG A 67 69.15 24.70 -29.89
C ARG A 67 67.80 24.13 -30.34
N ASP A 68 67.58 22.84 -30.12
CA ASP A 68 66.30 22.18 -30.37
C ASP A 68 65.59 21.95 -29.02
N LEU A 69 64.26 22.04 -29.00
CA LEU A 69 63.45 21.82 -27.80
C LEU A 69 62.61 20.55 -27.98
N ALA A 70 62.74 19.59 -27.06
CA ALA A 70 61.87 18.42 -26.99
C ALA A 70 60.73 18.69 -26.00
N ALA A 71 59.50 18.46 -26.42
CA ALA A 71 58.29 18.65 -25.62
C ALA A 71 57.54 17.33 -25.45
N GLU A 72 57.50 16.84 -24.23
CA GLU A 72 56.90 15.56 -23.85
C GLU A 72 55.81 15.79 -22.80
N GLY A 73 54.76 14.98 -22.80
CA GLY A 73 53.67 15.11 -21.83
C GLY A 73 52.32 14.63 -22.35
N GLU A 74 51.31 14.61 -21.47
CA GLU A 74 49.94 14.27 -21.84
C GLU A 74 49.01 15.44 -21.54
N ALA A 75 48.44 16.03 -22.59
CA ALA A 75 47.52 17.14 -22.47
C ALA A 75 46.11 16.66 -22.04
N PRO A 76 45.41 17.43 -21.18
CA PRO A 76 44.08 17.07 -20.67
C PRO A 76 43.01 17.08 -21.77
N ASP A 77 43.10 18.01 -22.72
CA ASP A 77 42.22 18.11 -23.88
C ASP A 77 42.95 18.66 -25.12
N VAL A 78 42.22 18.73 -26.24
CA VAL A 78 42.75 19.18 -27.53
C VAL A 78 43.08 20.68 -27.51
N GLY A 79 42.27 21.50 -26.84
CA GLY A 79 42.45 22.95 -26.81
C GLY A 79 43.65 23.39 -25.99
N GLU A 80 43.89 22.76 -24.83
CA GLU A 80 45.09 22.98 -24.00
C GLU A 80 46.35 22.53 -24.73
N ARG A 81 46.30 21.39 -25.44
CA ARG A 81 47.40 20.94 -26.30
C ARG A 81 47.73 21.97 -27.37
N GLU A 82 46.74 22.43 -28.13
CA GLU A 82 46.93 23.42 -29.20
C GLU A 82 47.44 24.76 -28.64
N THR A 83 46.91 25.19 -27.50
CA THR A 83 47.33 26.41 -26.82
C THR A 83 48.81 26.35 -26.43
N VAL A 84 49.25 25.24 -25.83
CA VAL A 84 50.65 25.04 -25.45
C VAL A 84 51.56 24.95 -26.66
N LEU A 85 51.18 24.21 -27.70
CA LEU A 85 51.97 24.12 -28.93
C LEU A 85 52.11 25.48 -29.62
N THR A 86 51.06 26.30 -29.59
CA THR A 86 51.09 27.68 -30.12
C THR A 86 52.04 28.56 -29.30
N ARG A 87 52.00 28.47 -27.96
CA ARG A 87 52.93 29.20 -27.09
C ARG A 87 54.38 28.76 -27.29
N LEU A 88 54.63 27.47 -27.45
CA LEU A 88 55.97 26.94 -27.75
C LEU A 88 56.47 27.43 -29.12
N ALA A 89 55.60 27.46 -30.14
CA ALA A 89 55.95 27.94 -31.47
C ALA A 89 56.26 29.45 -31.53
N ALA A 90 55.77 30.22 -30.56
CA ALA A 90 56.03 31.65 -30.42
C ALA A 90 57.33 31.97 -29.64
N LEU A 91 58.05 30.95 -29.15
CA LEU A 91 59.34 31.16 -28.48
C LEU A 91 60.40 31.61 -29.49
N ASP A 92 61.11 32.69 -29.16
CA ASP A 92 62.27 33.13 -29.92
C ASP A 92 63.50 32.27 -29.60
N GLY A 93 64.22 31.82 -30.62
CA GLY A 93 65.51 31.14 -30.47
C GLY A 93 65.60 29.63 -30.82
N PRO A 94 64.58 28.76 -30.61
CA PRO A 94 64.72 27.35 -30.95
C PRO A 94 64.78 27.17 -32.48
N ARG A 95 65.70 26.34 -32.94
CA ARG A 95 65.80 25.97 -34.38
C ARG A 95 64.67 25.03 -34.77
N ARG A 96 64.33 24.10 -33.89
CA ARG A 96 63.29 23.09 -34.09
C ARG A 96 62.66 22.73 -32.75
N ILE A 97 61.35 22.53 -32.77
CA ILE A 97 60.60 22.00 -31.63
C ILE A 97 60.11 20.60 -32.03
N VAL A 98 60.49 19.58 -31.27
CA VAL A 98 60.02 18.20 -31.43
C VAL A 98 58.95 17.99 -30.37
N SER A 99 57.70 17.78 -30.79
CA SER A 99 56.60 17.57 -29.86
C SER A 99 56.14 16.11 -29.90
N GLU A 100 56.21 15.47 -28.73
CA GLU A 100 55.60 14.18 -28.41
C GLU A 100 54.49 14.37 -27.36
N VAL A 101 53.88 15.57 -27.34
CA VAL A 101 52.76 15.86 -26.44
C VAL A 101 51.54 15.07 -26.91
N GLY A 102 51.27 14.00 -26.16
CA GLY A 102 50.11 13.15 -26.30
C GLY A 102 48.87 13.74 -25.66
N LEU A 103 47.83 12.94 -25.68
CA LEU A 103 46.51 13.27 -25.18
C LEU A 103 46.16 12.20 -24.15
N VAL A 104 45.76 12.59 -22.93
CA VAL A 104 45.35 11.65 -21.86
C VAL A 104 44.36 10.60 -22.38
N GLU A 105 44.43 9.35 -21.96
CA GLU A 105 43.56 8.28 -22.49
C GLU A 105 42.06 8.60 -22.34
N THR A 106 41.26 8.23 -23.35
CA THR A 106 39.80 8.37 -23.30
C THR A 106 39.20 7.13 -22.64
N ALA A 107 38.45 7.29 -21.55
CA ALA A 107 37.71 6.20 -20.92
C ALA A 107 36.31 6.07 -21.55
N ALA A 108 35.97 4.87 -22.01
CA ALA A 108 34.64 4.53 -22.53
C ALA A 108 34.23 3.10 -22.09
N PRO A 109 33.24 2.94 -21.19
CA PRO A 109 32.46 3.99 -20.54
C PRO A 109 33.27 4.81 -19.53
N PHE A 110 32.86 6.05 -19.26
CA PHE A 110 33.46 6.89 -18.23
C PHE A 110 32.89 6.50 -16.86
N LEU A 111 33.66 5.73 -16.09
CA LEU A 111 33.24 5.18 -14.80
C LEU A 111 33.83 5.97 -13.65
N TRP A 112 33.00 6.47 -12.75
CA TRP A 112 33.44 7.10 -11.50
C TRP A 112 32.65 6.54 -10.33
N ALA A 113 33.31 6.33 -9.19
CA ALA A 113 32.62 5.89 -7.98
C ALA A 113 33.18 6.56 -6.73
N ALA A 114 32.30 6.75 -5.76
CA ALA A 114 32.62 7.18 -4.42
C ALA A 114 32.06 6.16 -3.41
N ILE A 115 32.92 5.65 -2.53
CA ILE A 115 32.59 4.61 -1.56
C ILE A 115 32.84 5.12 -0.14
N ARG A 116 31.85 4.99 0.75
CA ARG A 116 32.03 5.28 2.17
C ARG A 116 32.78 4.14 2.86
N THR A 117 34.08 4.29 3.06
CA THR A 117 34.94 3.26 3.68
C THR A 117 34.96 3.36 5.22
N GLY A 118 34.53 4.47 5.79
CA GLY A 118 34.43 4.68 7.23
C GLY A 118 33.40 5.75 7.61
N SER A 119 33.31 6.07 8.91
CA SER A 119 32.38 7.10 9.41
C SER A 119 32.67 8.49 8.83
N ALA A 120 33.94 8.82 8.61
CA ALA A 120 34.40 10.08 8.00
C ALA A 120 35.47 9.85 6.92
N ARG A 121 35.36 8.77 6.15
CA ARG A 121 36.27 8.45 5.04
C ARG A 121 35.50 8.02 3.79
N VAL A 122 35.86 8.61 2.67
CA VAL A 122 35.30 8.28 1.34
C VAL A 122 36.45 8.01 0.38
N ALA A 123 36.43 6.87 -0.29
CA ALA A 123 37.35 6.54 -1.36
C ALA A 123 36.74 6.93 -2.71
N LEU A 124 37.53 7.57 -3.57
CA LEU A 124 37.15 7.88 -4.96
C LEU A 124 37.92 6.95 -5.89
N GLU A 125 37.21 6.35 -6.84
CA GLU A 125 37.74 5.33 -7.76
C GLU A 125 37.28 5.58 -9.20
N GLY A 126 38.01 5.00 -10.15
CA GLY A 126 37.67 5.02 -11.58
C GLY A 126 38.37 6.15 -12.35
N SER A 127 37.59 6.87 -13.13
CA SER A 127 38.00 7.91 -14.05
C SER A 127 37.63 9.29 -13.50
N ARG A 128 38.59 10.21 -13.58
CA ARG A 128 38.44 11.62 -13.21
C ARG A 128 38.68 12.48 -14.44
N PRO A 129 37.85 13.50 -14.71
CA PRO A 129 38.03 14.35 -15.87
C PRO A 129 39.40 15.06 -15.81
N ALA A 130 40.19 14.90 -16.86
CA ALA A 130 41.53 15.47 -16.94
C ALA A 130 41.50 17.00 -16.91
N GLU A 131 40.48 17.60 -17.52
CA GLU A 131 40.21 19.03 -17.63
C GLU A 131 39.89 19.72 -16.29
N ILE A 132 39.28 18.99 -15.34
CA ILE A 132 39.00 19.52 -13.99
C ILE A 132 40.22 19.39 -13.08
N GLY A 133 40.98 18.31 -13.24
CA GLY A 133 42.10 17.98 -12.36
C GLY A 133 41.65 17.46 -10.97
N ARG A 134 42.61 16.94 -10.20
CA ARG A 134 42.35 16.26 -8.91
C ARG A 134 41.79 17.21 -7.85
N ARG A 135 42.54 18.27 -7.54
CA ARG A 135 42.20 19.19 -6.43
C ARG A 135 40.87 19.91 -6.61
N ALA A 136 40.56 20.35 -7.82
CA ALA A 136 39.31 21.06 -8.05
C ALA A 136 38.10 20.12 -7.88
N LEU A 137 38.23 18.86 -8.30
CA LEU A 137 37.20 17.85 -8.05
C LEU A 137 37.09 17.51 -6.56
N GLU A 138 38.21 17.25 -5.88
CA GLU A 138 38.25 16.99 -4.43
C GLU A 138 37.63 18.13 -3.62
N ALA A 139 37.93 19.39 -3.96
CA ALA A 139 37.36 20.56 -3.28
C ALA A 139 35.83 20.62 -3.44
N ARG A 140 35.31 20.35 -4.65
CA ARG A 140 33.87 20.30 -4.91
C ARG A 140 33.18 19.17 -4.15
N ILE A 141 33.76 17.97 -4.19
CA ILE A 141 33.23 16.80 -3.47
C ILE A 141 33.26 17.03 -1.96
N THR A 142 34.35 17.57 -1.43
CA THR A 142 34.50 17.86 0.01
C THR A 142 33.43 18.84 0.49
N GLY A 143 33.11 19.86 -0.31
CA GLY A 143 32.02 20.81 0.00
C GLY A 143 30.62 20.17 0.04
N ALA A 144 30.44 19.00 -0.57
CA ALA A 144 29.19 18.25 -0.56
C ALA A 144 29.10 17.23 0.59
N LEU A 145 30.23 16.89 1.20
CA LEU A 145 30.34 15.90 2.26
C LEU A 145 30.24 16.54 3.66
N ALA A 146 30.07 15.70 4.68
CA ALA A 146 30.08 16.16 6.06
C ALA A 146 31.45 16.77 6.43
N PRO A 147 31.48 17.87 7.21
CA PRO A 147 32.73 18.47 7.67
C PRO A 147 33.65 17.45 8.35
N GLY A 148 34.94 17.48 8.01
CA GLY A 148 35.94 16.55 8.54
C GLY A 148 36.01 15.19 7.84
N THR A 149 35.30 15.00 6.72
CA THR A 149 35.44 13.78 5.89
C THR A 149 36.76 13.80 5.12
N TYR A 150 37.55 12.73 5.24
CA TYR A 150 38.78 12.55 4.48
C TYR A 150 38.50 11.83 3.15
N LEU A 151 39.09 12.35 2.06
CA LEU A 151 39.03 11.74 0.73
C LEU A 151 40.29 10.94 0.45
N ASP A 152 40.11 9.71 -0.01
CA ASP A 152 41.16 8.86 -0.56
C ASP A 152 40.93 8.72 -2.08
N ASP A 153 41.53 9.60 -2.88
CA ASP A 153 41.33 9.63 -4.33
C ASP A 153 42.35 8.76 -5.08
N THR A 154 41.87 7.65 -5.62
CA THR A 154 42.61 6.72 -6.48
C THR A 154 42.20 6.82 -7.95
N ALA A 155 41.32 7.77 -8.30
CA ALA A 155 40.81 7.93 -9.65
C ALA A 155 41.89 8.45 -10.61
N ARG A 156 41.94 7.85 -11.80
CA ARG A 156 42.90 8.17 -12.85
C ARG A 156 42.37 9.29 -13.75
N ALA A 157 43.24 10.18 -14.18
CA ALA A 157 42.87 11.21 -15.16
C ALA A 157 42.49 10.52 -16.48
N ALA A 158 41.32 10.87 -17.03
CA ALA A 158 40.83 10.34 -18.29
C ALA A 158 39.98 11.39 -19.02
N ARG A 159 39.92 11.29 -20.34
CA ARG A 159 38.92 12.02 -21.16
C ARG A 159 37.65 11.20 -21.34
N GLY A 160 36.59 11.87 -21.80
CA GLY A 160 35.29 11.25 -22.07
C GLY A 160 34.25 11.48 -20.97
N ALA A 161 34.50 12.41 -20.06
CA ALA A 161 33.54 12.76 -19.02
C ALA A 161 32.25 13.32 -19.62
N PRO A 162 31.07 13.01 -19.06
CA PRO A 162 29.82 13.61 -19.49
C PRO A 162 29.80 15.11 -19.17
N PRO A 163 28.99 15.91 -19.90
CA PRO A 163 28.69 17.28 -19.51
C PRO A 163 28.21 17.35 -18.05
N ASP A 164 28.60 18.40 -17.33
CA ASP A 164 28.22 18.64 -15.92
C ASP A 164 28.60 17.51 -14.93
N PHE A 165 29.59 16.67 -15.27
CA PHE A 165 30.12 15.62 -14.37
C PHE A 165 30.36 16.10 -12.94
N ALA A 166 30.95 17.28 -12.75
CA ALA A 166 31.24 17.82 -11.43
C ALA A 166 29.98 18.01 -10.57
N GLY A 167 28.88 18.45 -11.18
CA GLY A 167 27.59 18.60 -10.51
C GLY A 167 27.00 17.25 -10.12
N ALA A 168 27.04 16.28 -11.03
CA ALA A 168 26.58 14.91 -10.76
C ALA A 168 27.40 14.19 -9.69
N ALA A 169 28.73 14.32 -9.72
CA ALA A 169 29.63 13.78 -8.70
C ALA A 169 29.37 14.40 -7.32
N THR A 170 29.16 15.72 -7.26
CA THR A 170 28.78 16.44 -6.03
C THR A 170 27.41 15.97 -5.51
N PHE A 171 26.43 15.80 -6.40
CA PHE A 171 25.11 15.26 -6.06
C PHE A 171 25.22 13.87 -5.44
N LEU A 172 25.96 12.95 -6.09
CA LEU A 172 26.18 11.59 -5.60
C LEU A 172 26.96 11.56 -4.27
N ALA A 173 28.02 12.36 -4.15
CA ALA A 173 28.81 12.46 -2.93
C ALA A 173 27.98 12.92 -1.73
N ALA A 174 27.11 13.92 -1.91
CA ALA A 174 26.20 14.38 -0.86
C ALA A 174 25.29 13.26 -0.32
N ARG A 175 24.91 12.29 -1.17
CA ARG A 175 24.07 11.14 -0.77
C ARG A 175 24.81 10.08 0.04
N LEU A 176 26.13 9.99 -0.06
CA LEU A 176 26.91 9.03 0.73
C LEU A 176 26.79 9.28 2.25
N SER A 177 26.52 10.53 2.65
CA SER A 177 26.32 10.88 4.06
C SER A 177 25.15 10.14 4.71
N GLY A 178 24.10 9.85 3.93
CA GLY A 178 22.91 9.12 4.36
C GLY A 178 23.04 7.60 4.27
N LEU A 179 24.19 7.05 3.85
CA LEU A 179 24.44 5.62 3.75
C LEU A 179 25.40 5.15 4.84
N ALA A 180 25.24 3.93 5.35
CA ALA A 180 26.17 3.28 6.26
C ALA A 180 27.53 3.00 5.59
N LYS A 181 28.49 2.50 6.39
CA LYS A 181 29.80 2.05 5.88
C LYS A 181 29.59 0.98 4.80
N GLY A 182 30.27 1.13 3.67
CA GLY A 182 30.13 0.28 2.48
C GLY A 182 29.17 0.83 1.42
N GLY A 183 28.46 1.92 1.69
CA GLY A 183 27.64 2.60 0.69
C GLY A 183 28.47 3.09 -0.50
N ARG A 184 27.98 2.83 -1.72
CA ARG A 184 28.65 3.16 -2.99
C ARG A 184 27.71 3.96 -3.88
N ALA A 185 28.19 5.13 -4.29
CA ALA A 185 27.58 5.98 -5.30
C ALA A 185 28.45 5.92 -6.55
N ALA A 186 27.87 5.62 -7.71
CA ALA A 186 28.64 5.46 -8.94
C ALA A 186 27.94 6.14 -10.13
N LEU A 187 28.76 6.60 -11.06
CA LEU A 187 28.38 7.28 -12.29
C LEU A 187 29.04 6.52 -13.45
N SER A 188 28.23 6.13 -14.43
CA SER A 188 28.68 5.54 -15.69
C SER A 188 28.12 6.39 -16.82
N ASP A 189 28.98 7.18 -17.47
CA ASP A 189 28.57 8.22 -18.40
C ASP A 189 27.46 9.10 -17.78
N THR A 190 26.23 9.07 -18.29
CA THR A 190 25.09 9.84 -17.76
C THR A 190 24.17 9.05 -16.82
N VAL A 191 24.57 7.85 -16.39
CA VAL A 191 23.77 6.96 -15.54
C VAL A 191 24.28 6.98 -14.10
N LEU A 192 23.41 7.40 -13.17
CA LEU A 192 23.68 7.45 -11.73
C LEU A 192 23.19 6.18 -11.05
N SER A 193 24.01 5.59 -10.19
CA SER A 193 23.68 4.39 -9.41
C SER A 193 24.06 4.59 -7.95
N LEU A 194 23.27 4.00 -7.04
CA LEU A 194 23.47 4.10 -5.60
C LEU A 194 23.15 2.76 -4.94
N SER A 195 24.04 2.27 -4.10
CA SER A 195 23.89 0.99 -3.41
C SER A 195 24.39 1.09 -1.97
N GLY A 196 23.76 0.37 -1.05
CA GLY A 196 24.16 0.31 0.35
C GLY A 196 22.98 0.25 1.32
N GLU A 197 23.28 0.33 2.61
CA GLU A 197 22.28 0.46 3.68
C GLU A 197 22.12 1.92 4.06
N ALA A 198 20.89 2.40 4.22
CA ALA A 198 20.64 3.74 4.74
C ALA A 198 21.06 3.84 6.21
N LEU A 199 21.64 4.98 6.59
CA LEU A 199 22.15 5.22 7.94
C LEU A 199 21.04 5.16 8.99
N ASP A 200 19.92 5.80 8.67
CA ASP A 200 18.72 5.86 9.49
C ASP A 200 17.47 6.07 8.62
N VAL A 201 16.32 6.12 9.28
CA VAL A 201 15.02 6.15 8.61
C VAL A 201 14.79 7.48 7.87
N PRO A 202 15.10 8.66 8.46
CA PRO A 202 15.09 9.91 7.72
C PRO A 202 16.03 9.93 6.50
N ALA A 203 17.22 9.35 6.62
CA ALA A 203 18.17 9.28 5.51
C ALA A 203 17.63 8.44 4.35
N TYR A 204 16.96 7.32 4.63
CA TYR A 204 16.33 6.49 3.60
C TYR A 204 15.31 7.28 2.75
N GLU A 205 14.40 8.02 3.40
CA GLU A 205 13.41 8.84 2.68
C GLU A 205 14.04 10.02 1.95
N ALA A 206 15.06 10.65 2.53
CA ALA A 206 15.81 11.73 1.88
C ALA A 206 16.53 11.25 0.62
N LEU A 207 17.15 10.06 0.67
CA LEU A 207 17.79 9.42 -0.49
C LEU A 207 16.77 9.13 -1.59
N ARG A 208 15.62 8.54 -1.24
CA ARG A 208 14.55 8.24 -2.19
C ARG A 208 14.02 9.50 -2.88
N THR A 209 13.76 10.54 -2.10
CA THR A 209 13.26 11.84 -2.61
C THR A 209 14.26 12.50 -3.54
N ALA A 210 15.55 12.45 -3.19
CA ALA A 210 16.59 13.03 -4.01
C ALA A 210 16.78 12.27 -5.34
N LEU A 211 16.71 10.94 -5.31
CA LEU A 211 16.85 10.12 -6.52
C LEU A 211 15.66 10.24 -7.47
N ALA A 212 14.48 10.65 -6.99
CA ALA A 212 13.35 10.98 -7.85
C ALA A 212 13.61 12.22 -8.72
N ASN A 213 14.56 13.08 -8.34
CA ASN A 213 14.90 14.32 -9.05
C ASN A 213 16.41 14.36 -9.36
N PRO A 214 16.89 13.59 -10.35
CA PRO A 214 18.29 13.61 -10.75
C PRO A 214 18.69 14.96 -11.39
N PRO A 215 19.99 15.30 -11.39
CA PRO A 215 20.51 16.45 -12.13
C PRO A 215 20.14 16.40 -13.63
N ALA A 216 19.95 17.57 -14.24
CA ALA A 216 19.61 17.67 -15.66
C ALA A 216 20.65 16.96 -16.55
N GLY A 217 20.19 16.17 -17.53
CA GLY A 217 21.06 15.39 -18.42
C GLY A 217 21.50 14.03 -17.85
N PHE A 218 21.12 13.68 -16.62
CA PHE A 218 21.43 12.40 -15.99
C PHE A 218 20.18 11.56 -15.76
N SER A 219 20.34 10.24 -15.84
CA SER A 219 19.31 9.25 -15.54
C SER A 219 19.71 8.40 -14.34
N VAL A 220 18.70 7.87 -13.64
CA VAL A 220 18.93 6.95 -12.52
C VAL A 220 18.91 5.52 -13.04
N GLY A 221 20.01 4.81 -12.84
CA GLY A 221 20.16 3.39 -13.12
C GLY A 221 19.80 2.53 -11.92
N ARG A 222 20.71 1.62 -11.53
CA ARG A 222 20.48 0.67 -10.43
C ARG A 222 20.52 1.37 -9.07
N ILE A 223 19.40 1.27 -8.33
CA ILE A 223 19.26 1.74 -6.96
C ILE A 223 18.99 0.55 -6.03
N GLU A 224 19.97 0.22 -5.19
CA GLU A 224 19.93 -0.88 -4.23
C GLU A 224 20.15 -0.33 -2.82
N ILE A 225 19.18 0.45 -2.33
CA ILE A 225 19.24 1.04 -0.99
C ILE A 225 18.39 0.20 -0.05
N VAL A 226 19.03 -0.39 0.94
CA VAL A 226 18.37 -1.18 1.97
C VAL A 226 17.97 -0.26 3.13
N PRO A 227 16.72 -0.34 3.65
CA PRO A 227 16.32 0.44 4.83
C PRO A 227 17.15 0.04 6.06
N PRO A 228 17.34 0.96 7.03
CA PRO A 228 18.08 0.67 8.25
C PRO A 228 17.38 -0.40 9.08
N ALA A 229 18.15 -1.19 9.85
CA ALA A 229 17.59 -2.08 10.86
C ALA A 229 17.32 -1.32 12.19
N VAL A 230 16.08 -1.35 12.68
CA VAL A 230 15.70 -0.85 14.01
C VAL A 230 15.62 -2.00 15.00
N ALA A 231 16.13 -1.81 16.21
CA ALA A 231 16.11 -2.84 17.26
C ALA A 231 14.71 -3.06 17.87
N GLN A 232 13.86 -2.03 17.85
CA GLN A 232 12.51 -2.07 18.43
C GLN A 232 11.49 -1.82 17.32
N PHE A 233 11.23 -2.86 16.53
CA PHE A 233 10.20 -2.80 15.50
C PHE A 233 8.82 -2.68 16.16
N ARG A 234 8.05 -1.67 15.75
CA ARG A 234 6.68 -1.43 16.21
C ARG A 234 5.79 -1.11 15.03
N PHE A 235 4.54 -1.54 15.08
CA PHE A 235 3.52 -1.21 14.10
C PHE A 235 2.19 -1.02 14.83
N SER A 236 1.48 0.07 14.57
CA SER A 236 0.18 0.32 15.20
C SER A 236 -0.87 0.83 14.22
N VAL A 237 -2.09 0.40 14.49
CA VAL A 237 -3.31 0.82 13.80
C VAL A 237 -4.24 1.41 14.84
N ALA A 238 -4.36 2.73 14.86
CA ALA A 238 -5.30 3.44 15.73
C ALA A 238 -6.57 3.78 14.93
N LYS A 239 -7.71 3.27 15.38
CA LYS A 239 -9.03 3.51 14.76
C LYS A 239 -9.84 4.45 15.63
N SER A 240 -10.50 5.41 15.01
CA SER A 240 -11.38 6.37 15.67
C SER A 240 -12.56 6.74 14.77
N ALA A 241 -13.53 7.49 15.30
CA ALA A 241 -14.63 8.04 14.50
C ALA A 241 -14.17 8.95 13.34
N ARG A 242 -12.94 9.51 13.41
CA ARG A 242 -12.38 10.39 12.37
C ARG A 242 -11.66 9.62 11.25
N GLY A 243 -11.39 8.33 11.47
CA GLY A 243 -10.63 7.48 10.55
C GLY A 243 -9.50 6.70 11.24
N ILE A 244 -8.51 6.28 10.45
CA ILE A 244 -7.38 5.44 10.88
C ILE A 244 -6.07 6.23 10.85
N VAL A 245 -5.25 6.05 11.89
CA VAL A 245 -3.86 6.49 11.94
C VAL A 245 -2.96 5.26 11.95
N LEU A 246 -2.05 5.18 11.00
CA LEU A 246 -0.99 4.16 10.96
C LEU A 246 0.30 4.77 11.49
N ASP A 247 0.95 4.12 12.45
CA ASP A 247 2.19 4.60 13.07
C ASP A 247 3.20 3.45 13.25
N GLY A 248 4.48 3.79 13.42
CA GLY A 248 5.58 2.85 13.56
C GLY A 248 6.33 2.62 12.26
N PHE A 249 6.67 1.36 12.00
CA PHE A 249 7.55 0.94 10.93
C PHE A 249 6.88 -0.06 9.98
N ALA A 250 7.24 0.04 8.71
CA ALA A 250 6.95 -0.96 7.68
C ALA A 250 8.27 -1.57 7.18
N PRO A 251 8.39 -2.91 7.02
CA PRO A 251 9.65 -3.54 6.62
C PRO A 251 10.13 -3.12 5.23
N SER A 252 9.19 -2.80 4.34
CA SER A 252 9.44 -2.32 2.99
C SER A 252 8.39 -1.30 2.54
N ALA A 253 8.69 -0.58 1.45
CA ALA A 253 7.73 0.32 0.81
C ALA A 253 6.47 -0.43 0.33
N ALA A 254 6.62 -1.65 -0.18
CA ALA A 254 5.50 -2.47 -0.61
C ALA A 254 4.58 -2.85 0.56
N ASP A 255 5.15 -3.09 1.74
CA ASP A 255 4.37 -3.39 2.96
C ASP A 255 3.65 -2.15 3.49
N ARG A 256 4.29 -0.97 3.40
CA ARG A 256 3.63 0.31 3.72
C ARG A 256 2.43 0.55 2.81
N GLU A 257 2.59 0.35 1.51
CA GLU A 257 1.48 0.46 0.55
C GLU A 257 0.38 -0.56 0.82
N ALA A 258 0.72 -1.79 1.22
CA ALA A 258 -0.26 -2.79 1.62
C ALA A 258 -1.04 -2.37 2.87
N ALA A 259 -0.37 -1.81 3.88
CA ALA A 259 -1.03 -1.27 5.07
C ALA A 259 -1.95 -0.09 4.75
N LEU A 260 -1.56 0.80 3.84
CA LEU A 260 -2.40 1.91 3.40
C LEU A 260 -3.65 1.46 2.66
N ARG A 261 -3.53 0.45 1.80
CA ARG A 261 -4.69 -0.16 1.12
C ARG A 261 -5.66 -0.78 2.11
N ALA A 262 -5.15 -1.57 3.06
CA ALA A 262 -5.97 -2.17 4.10
C ALA A 262 -6.65 -1.09 4.99
N ALA A 263 -5.98 0.03 5.29
CA ALA A 263 -6.58 1.14 6.02
C ALA A 263 -7.71 1.84 5.24
N ALA A 264 -7.53 2.03 3.92
CA ALA A 264 -8.54 2.63 3.07
C ALA A 264 -9.78 1.73 2.94
N GLU A 265 -9.60 0.42 2.87
CA GLU A 265 -10.68 -0.57 2.85
C GLU A 265 -11.44 -0.61 4.19
N ALA A 266 -10.73 -0.49 5.31
CA ALA A 266 -11.32 -0.55 6.65
C ALA A 266 -12.17 0.68 7.02
N VAL A 267 -11.97 1.84 6.38
CA VAL A 267 -12.82 3.03 6.59
C VAL A 267 -13.19 3.70 5.25
N PRO A 268 -14.20 3.18 4.54
CA PRO A 268 -14.68 3.77 3.29
C PRO A 268 -15.16 5.21 3.53
N GLY A 269 -14.48 6.19 2.92
CA GLY A 269 -14.80 7.61 3.05
C GLY A 269 -14.28 8.31 4.31
N GLY A 270 -13.52 7.62 5.17
CA GLY A 270 -12.83 8.25 6.31
C GLY A 270 -11.43 8.76 5.95
N SER A 271 -10.80 9.48 6.89
CA SER A 271 -9.42 9.94 6.71
C SER A 271 -8.41 8.85 7.11
N VAL A 272 -7.39 8.63 6.28
CA VAL A 272 -6.24 7.78 6.60
C VAL A 272 -5.03 8.68 6.81
N GLN A 273 -4.47 8.69 8.02
CA GLN A 273 -3.21 9.38 8.31
C GLN A 273 -2.07 8.37 8.32
N ASP A 274 -1.14 8.55 7.39
CA ASP A 274 0.06 7.73 7.29
C ASP A 274 1.22 8.37 8.04
N ARG A 275 1.68 7.70 9.10
CA ARG A 275 2.91 8.02 9.84
C ARG A 275 3.90 6.86 9.82
N LEU A 276 3.70 5.89 8.95
CA LEU A 276 4.60 4.74 8.80
C LEU A 276 5.91 5.19 8.18
N LEU A 277 7.00 4.68 8.73
CA LEU A 277 8.33 4.85 8.18
C LEU A 277 8.92 3.51 7.74
N THR A 278 9.74 3.51 6.69
CA THR A 278 10.33 2.26 6.19
C THR A 278 11.57 1.89 7.01
N ALA A 279 11.55 0.74 7.68
CA ALA A 279 12.68 0.24 8.45
C ALA A 279 12.65 -1.29 8.57
N ARG A 280 13.81 -1.93 8.53
CA ARG A 280 13.97 -3.37 8.83
C ARG A 280 14.01 -3.59 10.33
N GLY A 281 13.85 -4.82 10.79
CA GLY A 281 13.89 -5.15 12.23
C GLY A 281 12.72 -6.03 12.69
N LEU A 282 11.76 -6.30 11.81
CA LEU A 282 10.80 -7.38 12.02
C LEU A 282 11.54 -8.73 12.00
N ASP A 283 11.22 -9.61 12.96
CA ASP A 283 11.77 -10.95 13.01
C ASP A 283 11.52 -11.68 11.67
N PRO A 284 12.55 -12.29 11.04
CA PRO A 284 12.39 -13.00 9.77
C PRO A 284 11.39 -14.17 9.82
N ALA A 285 11.02 -14.67 11.01
CA ALA A 285 9.99 -15.67 11.18
C ALA A 285 8.56 -15.14 10.96
N ILE A 286 8.37 -13.81 10.98
CA ILE A 286 7.06 -13.16 10.85
C ILE A 286 6.89 -12.63 9.42
N ASP A 287 5.88 -13.11 8.69
CA ASP A 287 5.54 -12.55 7.38
C ASP A 287 4.82 -11.18 7.53
N PRO A 288 5.37 -10.07 6.98
CA PRO A 288 4.79 -8.73 7.11
C PRO A 288 3.32 -8.65 6.66
N LYS A 289 2.98 -9.34 5.57
CA LYS A 289 1.62 -9.27 5.01
C LYS A 289 0.59 -9.91 5.93
N THR A 290 0.91 -11.07 6.50
CA THR A 290 0.05 -11.72 7.49
C THR A 290 -0.10 -10.89 8.77
N LEU A 291 0.98 -10.24 9.23
CA LEU A 291 0.92 -9.35 10.40
C LEU A 291 -0.02 -8.16 10.16
N ILE A 292 0.16 -7.46 9.03
CA ILE A 292 -0.69 -6.33 8.64
C ILE A 292 -2.15 -6.77 8.53
N GLY A 293 -2.43 -7.84 7.78
CA GLY A 293 -3.79 -8.35 7.63
C GLY A 293 -4.43 -8.79 8.96
N PHE A 294 -3.66 -9.40 9.85
CA PHE A 294 -4.13 -9.77 11.19
C PHE A 294 -4.45 -8.55 12.06
N ALA A 295 -3.61 -7.51 12.02
CA ALA A 295 -3.87 -6.26 12.74
C ALA A 295 -5.16 -5.57 12.27
N PHE A 296 -5.43 -5.55 10.97
CA PHE A 296 -6.67 -4.98 10.43
C PHE A 296 -7.92 -5.81 10.77
N ARG A 297 -7.83 -7.15 10.76
CA ARG A 297 -8.95 -8.00 11.24
C ARG A 297 -9.30 -7.74 12.71
N LEU A 298 -8.31 -7.48 13.57
CA LEU A 298 -8.57 -7.03 14.94
C LEU A 298 -9.18 -5.62 14.97
N ALA A 299 -8.72 -4.71 14.09
CA ALA A 299 -9.26 -3.36 13.99
C ALA A 299 -10.71 -3.30 13.46
N GLU A 300 -11.19 -4.34 12.77
CA GLU A 300 -12.61 -4.47 12.38
C GLU A 300 -13.52 -4.70 13.59
N LEU A 301 -13.02 -5.37 14.63
CA LEU A 301 -13.76 -5.70 15.86
C LEU A 301 -13.86 -4.53 16.86
N ILE A 302 -13.12 -3.45 16.64
CA ILE A 302 -13.13 -2.26 17.51
C ILE A 302 -13.86 -1.09 16.85
N GLN A 303 -14.61 -0.33 17.64
CA GLN A 303 -15.22 0.93 17.21
C GLN A 303 -14.22 2.08 17.31
N SER A 304 -13.49 2.16 18.42
CA SER A 304 -12.37 3.09 18.61
C SER A 304 -11.32 2.50 19.52
N GLY A 305 -10.05 2.56 19.14
CA GLY A 305 -8.98 1.92 19.91
C GLY A 305 -7.70 1.79 19.10
N THR A 306 -6.76 1.01 19.62
CA THR A 306 -5.46 0.78 19.01
C THR A 306 -5.12 -0.70 19.00
N VAL A 307 -4.75 -1.21 17.83
CA VAL A 307 -4.04 -2.48 17.69
C VAL A 307 -2.56 -2.15 17.57
N ALA A 308 -1.73 -2.73 18.44
CA ALA A 308 -0.30 -2.44 18.47
C ALA A 308 0.51 -3.73 18.48
N PHE A 309 1.50 -3.80 17.59
CA PHE A 309 2.55 -4.81 17.56
C PHE A 309 3.84 -4.20 18.09
N ALA A 310 4.40 -4.78 19.16
CA ALA A 310 5.68 -4.42 19.75
C ALA A 310 6.26 -5.62 20.50
N GLU A 311 7.60 -5.75 20.52
CA GLU A 311 8.30 -6.84 21.22
C GLU A 311 7.80 -8.24 20.82
N ASP A 312 7.60 -8.44 19.52
CA ASP A 312 7.01 -9.65 18.91
C ASP A 312 5.61 -10.00 19.39
N SER A 313 4.95 -9.12 20.16
CA SER A 313 3.61 -9.33 20.70
C SER A 313 2.60 -8.40 20.03
N ILE A 314 1.39 -8.91 19.78
CA ILE A 314 0.29 -8.08 19.30
C ILE A 314 -0.79 -7.92 20.37
N SER A 315 -1.18 -6.68 20.62
CA SER A 315 -2.16 -6.28 21.63
C SER A 315 -3.28 -5.47 21.00
N VAL A 316 -4.44 -5.47 21.64
CA VAL A 316 -5.60 -4.67 21.21
C VAL A 316 -6.22 -3.99 22.43
N THR A 317 -6.44 -2.69 22.32
CA THR A 317 -7.01 -1.87 23.39
C THR A 317 -8.09 -0.93 22.84
N GLY A 318 -9.19 -0.74 23.56
CA GLY A 318 -10.21 0.26 23.20
C GLY A 318 -11.66 -0.21 23.39
N ASP A 319 -12.55 0.40 22.62
CA ASP A 319 -13.99 0.11 22.60
C ASP A 319 -14.29 -0.93 21.51
N ALA A 320 -14.89 -2.06 21.90
CA ALA A 320 -15.40 -3.07 20.98
C ALA A 320 -16.63 -2.55 20.22
N ILE A 321 -16.86 -3.07 19.01
CA ILE A 321 -18.06 -2.72 18.22
C ILE A 321 -19.35 -3.24 18.86
N ASP A 322 -19.28 -4.37 19.55
CA ASP A 322 -20.34 -4.96 20.37
C ASP A 322 -19.71 -5.88 21.44
N ALA A 323 -20.52 -6.51 22.30
CA ALA A 323 -19.98 -7.41 23.32
C ALA A 323 -19.48 -8.74 22.73
N GLN A 324 -19.96 -9.15 21.55
CA GLN A 324 -19.51 -10.36 20.85
C GLN A 324 -18.10 -10.20 20.27
N ALA A 325 -17.69 -8.99 19.91
CA ALA A 325 -16.37 -8.71 19.41
C ALA A 325 -15.24 -8.98 20.41
N ILE A 326 -15.53 -8.97 21.72
CA ILE A 326 -14.54 -9.30 22.77
C ILE A 326 -14.13 -10.78 22.72
N PRO A 327 -15.05 -11.77 22.82
CA PRO A 327 -14.70 -13.18 22.65
C PRO A 327 -14.20 -13.49 21.24
N ASP A 328 -14.70 -12.82 20.20
CA ASP A 328 -14.22 -13.01 18.83
C ASP A 328 -12.76 -12.55 18.67
N ALA A 329 -12.37 -11.42 19.26
CA ALA A 329 -10.99 -10.96 19.28
C ALA A 329 -10.08 -11.94 20.04
N ALA A 330 -10.54 -12.49 21.16
CA ALA A 330 -9.81 -13.49 21.93
C ALA A 330 -9.68 -14.83 21.17
N ALA A 331 -10.70 -15.24 20.41
CA ALA A 331 -10.63 -16.41 19.52
C ALA A 331 -9.66 -16.17 18.37
N LEU A 332 -9.74 -15.02 17.70
CA LEU A 332 -8.84 -14.63 16.62
C LEU A 332 -7.37 -14.62 17.09
N MET A 333 -7.11 -14.10 18.29
CA MET A 333 -5.78 -14.13 18.93
C MET A 333 -5.26 -15.54 19.20
N ARG A 334 -6.12 -16.55 19.42
CA ARG A 334 -5.71 -17.93 19.68
C ARG A 334 -5.53 -18.75 18.41
N GLU A 335 -6.42 -18.58 17.44
CA GLU A 335 -6.56 -19.50 16.31
C GLU A 335 -5.91 -18.99 15.02
N ALA A 336 -5.95 -17.68 14.78
CA ALA A 336 -5.59 -17.09 13.47
C ALA A 336 -4.33 -16.23 13.52
N ARG A 337 -3.53 -16.35 14.60
CA ARG A 337 -2.34 -15.53 14.84
C ARG A 337 -1.21 -15.89 13.86
N PRO A 338 -0.48 -14.90 13.31
CA PRO A 338 0.69 -15.18 12.47
C PRO A 338 1.78 -15.96 13.21
N ALA A 339 2.52 -16.79 12.47
CA ALA A 339 3.68 -17.48 13.00
C ALA A 339 4.72 -16.47 13.52
N GLY A 340 5.38 -16.81 14.65
CA GLY A 340 6.36 -15.93 15.30
C GLY A 340 5.77 -14.84 16.20
N VAL A 341 4.45 -14.57 16.15
CA VAL A 341 3.81 -13.53 16.96
C VAL A 341 3.31 -14.06 18.31
N LYS A 342 3.67 -13.39 19.40
CA LYS A 342 3.22 -13.67 20.78
C LYS A 342 1.88 -12.98 21.07
N PRO A 343 1.05 -13.53 21.98
CA PRO A 343 -0.20 -12.88 22.36
C PRO A 343 0.11 -11.75 23.34
N GLY A 344 -0.35 -10.55 23.02
CA GLY A 344 -0.45 -9.45 23.97
C GLY A 344 -1.83 -9.39 24.65
N PRO A 345 -2.03 -8.42 25.54
CA PRO A 345 -3.32 -8.22 26.21
C PRO A 345 -4.43 -7.79 25.24
N VAL A 346 -5.64 -8.29 25.50
CA VAL A 346 -6.90 -7.88 24.85
C VAL A 346 -7.70 -7.10 25.89
N THR A 347 -7.66 -5.77 25.83
CA THR A 347 -8.40 -4.89 26.77
C THR A 347 -9.47 -4.13 26.00
N LEU A 348 -10.60 -4.80 25.77
CA LEU A 348 -11.74 -4.26 25.07
C LEU A 348 -12.90 -3.98 26.04
N ALA A 349 -13.56 -2.84 25.87
CA ALA A 349 -14.79 -2.49 26.57
C ALA A 349 -15.94 -2.35 25.58
N ALA A 350 -17.10 -2.95 25.83
CA ALA A 350 -18.28 -2.67 25.01
C ALA A 350 -18.99 -1.44 25.56
N ARG A 351 -19.37 -0.49 24.67
CA ARG A 351 -20.23 0.62 25.10
C ARG A 351 -21.64 0.10 25.37
N PRO A 352 -22.27 0.47 26.50
CA PRO A 352 -23.64 0.08 26.78
C PRO A 352 -24.61 0.59 25.71
N LEU A 353 -25.44 -0.29 25.13
CA LEU A 353 -26.52 0.13 24.24
C LEU A 353 -27.63 0.81 25.06
N SER A 354 -28.02 2.02 24.63
CA SER A 354 -29.19 2.71 25.15
C SER A 354 -29.93 3.41 24.00
N PRO A 355 -31.24 3.16 23.79
CA PRO A 355 -32.09 2.22 24.54
C PRO A 355 -31.78 0.77 24.19
N TYR A 356 -31.80 -0.12 25.19
CA TYR A 356 -31.57 -1.54 25.01
C TYR A 356 -32.84 -2.21 24.47
N ARG A 357 -32.76 -2.80 23.26
CA ARG A 357 -33.93 -3.36 22.57
C ARG A 357 -33.81 -4.86 22.29
N VAL A 358 -34.87 -5.58 22.63
CA VAL A 358 -35.04 -7.00 22.30
C VAL A 358 -36.51 -7.30 22.05
N ALA A 359 -36.79 -8.14 21.06
CA ALA A 359 -38.15 -8.48 20.67
C ALA A 359 -38.32 -9.98 20.41
N ILE A 360 -39.46 -10.51 20.85
CA ILE A 360 -39.94 -11.86 20.53
C ILE A 360 -41.16 -11.68 19.64
N ARG A 361 -41.04 -12.05 18.36
CA ARG A 361 -42.15 -12.00 17.42
C ARG A 361 -42.66 -13.40 17.13
N ARG A 362 -43.96 -13.61 17.30
CA ARG A 362 -44.66 -14.86 16.97
C ARG A 362 -45.52 -14.66 15.74
N THR A 363 -45.31 -15.50 14.74
CA THR A 363 -46.19 -15.63 13.57
C THR A 363 -46.72 -17.08 13.51
N PRO A 364 -47.70 -17.37 12.63
CA PRO A 364 -48.15 -18.76 12.42
C PRO A 364 -47.06 -19.71 11.93
N GLU A 365 -45.94 -19.18 11.43
CA GLU A 365 -44.85 -19.93 10.80
C GLU A 365 -43.68 -20.18 11.74
N ALA A 366 -43.30 -19.18 12.55
CA ALA A 366 -42.12 -19.24 13.41
C ALA A 366 -42.20 -18.25 14.58
N VAL A 367 -41.43 -18.52 15.64
CA VAL A 367 -41.13 -17.54 16.69
C VAL A 367 -39.72 -17.04 16.49
N THR A 368 -39.55 -15.75 16.22
CA THR A 368 -38.24 -15.14 16.01
C THR A 368 -37.86 -14.29 17.21
N LEU A 369 -36.69 -14.55 17.78
CA LEU A 369 -36.07 -13.71 18.81
C LEU A 369 -35.03 -12.79 18.13
N THR A 370 -35.18 -11.48 18.28
CA THR A 370 -34.33 -10.46 17.63
C THR A 370 -33.88 -9.40 18.62
N GLY A 371 -32.74 -8.75 18.37
CA GLY A 371 -32.20 -7.68 19.22
C GLY A 371 -30.96 -8.14 20.01
N HIS A 372 -30.80 -7.60 21.21
CA HIS A 372 -29.60 -7.79 22.03
C HIS A 372 -29.88 -8.58 23.31
N LEU A 373 -28.93 -9.41 23.73
CA LEU A 373 -28.91 -10.10 25.03
C LEU A 373 -27.57 -9.87 25.74
N PRO A 374 -27.52 -9.85 27.09
CA PRO A 374 -26.30 -9.53 27.82
C PRO A 374 -25.23 -10.63 27.74
N ASP A 375 -25.66 -11.89 27.81
CA ASP A 375 -24.77 -13.05 27.89
C ASP A 375 -25.46 -14.33 27.39
N ASP A 376 -24.66 -15.37 27.14
CA ASP A 376 -25.16 -16.68 26.70
C ASP A 376 -26.04 -17.37 27.77
N ALA A 377 -25.77 -17.11 29.06
CA ALA A 377 -26.60 -17.66 30.14
C ALA A 377 -28.04 -17.13 30.07
N THR A 378 -28.22 -15.87 29.70
CA THR A 378 -29.52 -15.22 29.51
C THR A 378 -30.17 -15.70 28.22
N ARG A 379 -29.40 -15.86 27.13
CA ARG A 379 -29.88 -16.49 25.89
C ARG A 379 -30.48 -17.86 26.15
N GLU A 380 -29.75 -18.74 26.83
CA GLU A 380 -30.23 -20.08 27.17
C GLU A 380 -31.44 -20.05 28.08
N ARG A 381 -31.49 -19.12 29.07
CA ARG A 381 -32.67 -18.95 29.93
C ARG A 381 -33.94 -18.61 29.15
N VAL A 382 -33.85 -17.69 28.19
CA VAL A 382 -34.99 -17.28 27.35
C VAL A 382 -35.41 -18.42 26.42
N LEU A 383 -34.46 -19.09 25.77
CA LEU A 383 -34.74 -20.23 24.89
C LEU A 383 -35.36 -21.41 25.66
N ALA A 384 -34.87 -21.70 26.87
CA ALA A 384 -35.44 -22.72 27.76
C ALA A 384 -36.87 -22.37 28.22
N ALA A 385 -37.23 -21.09 28.31
CA ALA A 385 -38.60 -20.66 28.62
C ALA A 385 -39.54 -20.79 27.41
N LEU A 386 -39.05 -20.58 26.19
CA LEU A 386 -39.83 -20.58 24.95
C LEU A 386 -40.03 -21.98 24.36
N ARG A 387 -38.95 -22.76 24.20
CA ARG A 387 -38.95 -24.06 23.49
C ARG A 387 -40.00 -25.06 24.03
N PRO A 388 -40.19 -25.25 25.35
CA PRO A 388 -41.15 -26.23 25.87
C PRO A 388 -42.62 -25.85 25.64
N ARG A 389 -42.92 -24.64 25.19
CA ARG A 389 -44.28 -24.12 25.03
C ARG A 389 -44.69 -23.95 23.55
N LEU A 390 -43.71 -24.03 22.64
CA LEU A 390 -43.88 -23.77 21.21
C LEU A 390 -43.58 -25.06 20.43
N PHE A 391 -44.60 -25.91 20.27
CA PHE A 391 -44.46 -27.23 19.62
C PHE A 391 -44.72 -27.22 18.10
N ARG A 392 -45.42 -26.21 17.60
CA ARG A 392 -45.86 -26.14 16.19
C ARG A 392 -44.94 -25.33 15.30
N GLU A 393 -44.21 -24.38 15.88
CA GLU A 393 -43.44 -23.35 15.19
C GLU A 393 -41.97 -23.49 15.61
N PRO A 394 -40.99 -23.48 14.68
CA PRO A 394 -39.58 -23.39 15.05
C PRO A 394 -39.27 -22.05 15.74
N VAL A 395 -38.42 -22.12 16.77
CA VAL A 395 -37.85 -20.94 17.43
C VAL A 395 -36.55 -20.56 16.72
N ILE A 396 -36.54 -19.41 16.06
CA ILE A 396 -35.38 -18.87 15.33
C ILE A 396 -34.73 -17.78 16.17
N ASP A 397 -33.52 -18.03 16.65
CA ASP A 397 -32.72 -17.04 17.37
C ASP A 397 -31.87 -16.21 16.39
N ARG A 398 -32.05 -14.89 16.42
CA ARG A 398 -31.24 -13.90 15.69
C ARG A 398 -30.66 -12.84 16.64
N THR A 399 -30.52 -13.16 17.92
CA THR A 399 -29.96 -12.24 18.92
C THR A 399 -28.44 -12.16 18.87
N ARG A 400 -27.93 -10.96 19.19
CA ARG A 400 -26.51 -10.68 19.37
C ARG A 400 -26.22 -10.35 20.83
N LEU A 401 -24.99 -10.60 21.27
CA LEU A 401 -24.56 -10.25 22.62
C LEU A 401 -24.20 -8.75 22.70
N ALA A 402 -24.70 -8.06 23.71
CA ALA A 402 -24.40 -6.66 23.94
C ALA A 402 -24.65 -6.20 25.38
N ASP A 403 -23.79 -5.30 25.86
CA ASP A 403 -23.87 -4.69 27.18
C ASP A 403 -24.89 -3.55 27.26
N GLY A 404 -25.26 -3.16 28.48
CA GLY A 404 -26.29 -2.15 28.75
C GLY A 404 -27.69 -2.74 28.99
N ALA A 405 -27.80 -4.06 29.12
CA ALA A 405 -29.06 -4.71 29.44
C ALA A 405 -29.61 -4.20 30.79
N PRO A 406 -30.92 -3.92 30.89
CA PRO A 406 -31.55 -3.65 32.17
C PRO A 406 -31.43 -4.86 33.10
N PRO A 407 -31.34 -4.66 34.43
CA PRO A 407 -31.30 -5.76 35.37
C PRO A 407 -32.55 -6.64 35.21
N ASP A 408 -32.36 -7.95 35.39
CA ASP A 408 -33.41 -8.98 35.30
C ASP A 408 -34.08 -9.14 33.93
N LEU A 409 -33.48 -8.64 32.83
CA LEU A 409 -34.00 -8.82 31.47
C LEU A 409 -34.36 -10.28 31.14
N GLY A 410 -33.47 -11.22 31.47
CA GLY A 410 -33.71 -12.63 31.23
C GLY A 410 -34.91 -13.19 31.99
N ALA A 411 -35.16 -12.68 33.21
CA ALA A 411 -36.32 -13.06 34.00
C ALA A 411 -37.61 -12.45 33.43
N ALA A 412 -37.58 -11.17 33.03
CA ALA A 412 -38.72 -10.50 32.40
C ALA A 412 -39.15 -11.18 31.09
N LEU A 413 -38.20 -11.54 30.22
CA LEU A 413 -38.48 -12.26 28.97
C LEU A 413 -38.98 -13.69 29.24
N ALA A 414 -38.39 -14.40 30.21
CA ALA A 414 -38.86 -15.73 30.59
C ALA A 414 -40.28 -15.69 31.18
N ALA A 415 -40.62 -14.64 31.93
CA ALA A 415 -41.96 -14.40 32.48
C ALA A 415 -42.99 -14.04 31.40
N ALA A 416 -42.58 -13.40 30.31
CA ALA A 416 -43.43 -13.11 29.16
C ALA A 416 -43.65 -14.33 28.24
N ALA A 417 -42.78 -15.35 28.28
CA ALA A 417 -42.85 -16.53 27.40
C ALA A 417 -44.21 -17.28 27.43
N PRO A 418 -44.86 -17.51 28.59
CA PRO A 418 -46.20 -18.11 28.64
C PRO A 418 -47.29 -17.26 27.96
N LEU A 419 -47.15 -15.92 28.01
CA LEU A 419 -48.09 -15.02 27.35
C LEU A 419 -47.92 -15.08 25.83
N VAL A 420 -46.68 -15.07 25.34
CA VAL A 420 -46.35 -15.26 23.91
C VAL A 420 -46.90 -16.59 23.39
N ALA A 421 -46.80 -17.66 24.19
CA ALA A 421 -47.32 -18.99 23.85
C ALA A 421 -48.86 -19.04 23.72
N ASN A 422 -49.60 -18.06 24.24
CA ASN A 422 -51.06 -17.97 24.09
C ASN A 422 -51.50 -17.09 22.91
N LEU A 423 -50.58 -16.32 22.30
CA LEU A 423 -50.87 -15.49 21.15
C LEU A 423 -51.00 -16.34 19.87
N ALA A 424 -51.92 -15.95 19.01
CA ALA A 424 -52.03 -16.49 17.68
C ALA A 424 -51.04 -15.83 16.71
N ALA A 425 -50.80 -14.54 16.89
CA ALA A 425 -49.74 -13.75 16.27
C ALA A 425 -49.51 -12.51 17.14
N GLY A 426 -48.26 -12.06 17.28
CA GLY A 426 -47.96 -10.90 18.13
C GLY A 426 -46.47 -10.67 18.36
N GLU A 427 -46.17 -9.65 19.14
CA GLU A 427 -44.82 -9.22 19.45
C GLU A 427 -44.72 -8.82 20.93
N VAL A 428 -43.70 -9.33 21.61
CA VAL A 428 -43.19 -8.74 22.85
C VAL A 428 -41.98 -7.91 22.47
N ALA A 429 -42.00 -6.61 22.73
CA ALA A 429 -40.87 -5.71 22.54
C ALA A 429 -40.45 -5.13 23.89
N VAL A 430 -39.15 -5.16 24.17
CA VAL A 430 -38.54 -4.54 25.34
C VAL A 430 -37.72 -3.34 24.88
N SER A 431 -37.88 -2.21 25.58
CA SER A 431 -37.05 -1.03 25.47
C SER A 431 -36.63 -0.63 26.87
N ASP A 432 -35.37 -0.89 27.23
CA ASP A 432 -34.86 -0.79 28.60
C ASP A 432 -35.80 -1.56 29.57
N ARG A 433 -36.34 -0.92 30.61
CA ARG A 433 -37.25 -1.58 31.59
C ARG A 433 -38.73 -1.59 31.19
N ALA A 434 -39.07 -1.14 29.99
CA ALA A 434 -40.43 -1.15 29.47
C ALA A 434 -40.65 -2.35 28.55
N LEU A 435 -41.59 -3.23 28.91
CA LEU A 435 -42.00 -4.37 28.10
C LEU A 435 -43.41 -4.13 27.56
N THR A 436 -43.53 -4.06 26.23
CA THR A 436 -44.80 -3.97 25.53
C THR A 436 -45.14 -5.30 24.88
N LEU A 437 -46.38 -5.73 25.03
CA LEU A 437 -46.90 -6.95 24.43
C LEU A 437 -48.09 -6.59 23.55
N THR A 438 -48.01 -6.88 22.26
CA THR A 438 -49.08 -6.61 21.29
C THR A 438 -49.44 -7.87 20.52
N GLY A 439 -50.69 -8.01 20.11
CA GLY A 439 -51.08 -9.08 19.20
C GLY A 439 -52.51 -9.58 19.36
N GLU A 440 -52.76 -10.72 18.77
CA GLU A 440 -54.03 -11.44 18.84
C GLU A 440 -53.88 -12.68 19.71
N SER A 441 -54.79 -12.89 20.64
CA SER A 441 -54.89 -14.12 21.42
C SER A 441 -55.81 -15.13 20.74
N LEU A 442 -55.47 -16.42 20.88
CA LEU A 442 -56.34 -17.53 20.46
C LEU A 442 -57.64 -17.61 21.29
N TYR A 443 -57.61 -17.10 22.52
CA TYR A 443 -58.70 -17.19 23.49
C TYR A 443 -59.13 -15.80 23.99
N ARG A 444 -60.44 -15.57 24.07
CA ARG A 444 -61.01 -14.28 24.50
C ARG A 444 -60.67 -13.96 25.95
N GLU A 445 -60.79 -14.94 26.83
CA GLU A 445 -60.50 -14.82 28.26
C GLU A 445 -59.00 -14.63 28.52
N ALA A 446 -58.14 -15.20 27.67
CA ALA A 446 -56.71 -14.94 27.74
C ALA A 446 -56.40 -13.51 27.30
N ALA A 447 -57.05 -12.99 26.25
CA ALA A 447 -56.86 -11.62 25.78
C ALA A 447 -57.17 -10.60 26.90
N SER A 448 -58.32 -10.75 27.58
CA SER A 448 -58.74 -9.80 28.62
C SER A 448 -57.85 -9.81 29.87
N ARG A 449 -57.29 -10.96 30.23
CA ARG A 449 -56.42 -11.11 31.41
C ARG A 449 -54.93 -10.86 31.15
N THR A 450 -54.54 -10.67 29.89
CA THR A 450 -53.12 -10.52 29.53
C THR A 450 -52.47 -9.28 30.19
N PRO A 451 -53.10 -8.09 30.24
CA PRO A 451 -52.49 -6.91 30.87
C PRO A 451 -52.18 -7.13 32.36
N GLU A 452 -53.11 -7.69 33.13
CA GLU A 452 -52.93 -7.97 34.56
C GLU A 452 -51.86 -9.04 34.79
N ARG A 453 -51.91 -10.15 34.03
CA ARG A 453 -50.91 -11.22 34.12
C ARG A 453 -49.50 -10.76 33.76
N LEU A 454 -49.36 -9.85 32.78
CA LEU A 454 -48.06 -9.32 32.42
C LEU A 454 -47.51 -8.45 33.55
N ALA A 455 -48.34 -7.58 34.14
CA ALA A 455 -47.92 -6.72 35.24
C ALA A 455 -47.52 -7.53 36.49
N GLU A 456 -48.23 -8.62 36.81
CA GLU A 456 -47.94 -9.50 37.96
C GLU A 456 -46.69 -10.36 37.76
N ALA A 457 -46.41 -10.77 36.52
CA ALA A 457 -45.29 -11.67 36.21
C ALA A 457 -43.94 -10.94 36.08
N LEU A 458 -43.93 -9.62 35.89
CA LEU A 458 -42.71 -8.85 35.69
C LEU A 458 -41.92 -8.64 37.01
N PRO A 459 -40.59 -8.65 36.95
CA PRO A 459 -39.75 -8.40 38.13
C PRO A 459 -39.86 -6.95 38.61
N PRO A 460 -39.48 -6.66 39.88
CA PRO A 460 -39.57 -5.31 40.45
C PRO A 460 -38.83 -4.26 39.60
N GLY A 461 -39.47 -3.12 39.36
CA GLY A 461 -38.88 -2.00 38.60
C GLY A 461 -39.07 -2.06 37.07
N TRP A 462 -39.80 -3.07 36.58
CA TRP A 462 -40.23 -3.17 35.17
C TRP A 462 -41.63 -2.60 34.97
N THR A 463 -41.87 -2.03 33.78
CA THR A 463 -43.20 -1.54 33.37
C THR A 463 -43.74 -2.40 32.24
N GLY A 464 -44.90 -3.03 32.46
CA GLY A 464 -45.57 -3.88 31.48
C GLY A 464 -46.79 -3.18 30.87
N GLN A 465 -46.88 -3.17 29.54
CA GLN A 465 -48.08 -2.76 28.83
C GLN A 465 -48.50 -3.86 27.86
N ALA A 466 -49.76 -4.32 27.93
CA ALA A 466 -50.28 -5.29 26.98
C ALA A 466 -51.49 -4.73 26.22
N ALA A 467 -51.44 -4.83 24.90
CA ALA A 467 -52.54 -4.54 23.99
C ALA A 467 -52.84 -5.80 23.16
N VAL A 468 -53.63 -6.71 23.74
CA VAL A 468 -53.98 -7.99 23.12
C VAL A 468 -55.47 -8.05 22.83
N THR A 469 -55.82 -8.30 21.58
CA THR A 469 -57.21 -8.48 21.15
C THR A 469 -57.53 -9.97 21.04
N ALA A 470 -58.79 -10.34 21.24
CA ALA A 470 -59.22 -11.70 20.92
C ALA A 470 -59.25 -11.83 19.39
N ARG A 471 -58.66 -12.89 18.83
CA ARG A 471 -58.85 -13.20 17.41
C ARG A 471 -60.35 -13.35 17.19
N GLN A 472 -60.94 -12.44 16.40
CA GLN A 472 -62.32 -12.59 15.99
C GLN A 472 -62.39 -13.85 15.15
N SER A 473 -63.19 -14.82 15.60
CA SER A 473 -63.61 -15.92 14.75
C SER A 473 -64.13 -15.30 13.46
N ALA A 474 -63.59 -15.71 12.31
CA ALA A 474 -64.06 -15.25 10.99
C ALA A 474 -65.59 -15.24 11.03
N GLU A 475 -66.16 -14.05 10.88
CA GLU A 475 -67.60 -13.84 10.94
C GLU A 475 -68.24 -14.87 10.02
N THR A 476 -69.01 -15.80 10.59
CA THR A 476 -69.60 -16.87 9.79
C THR A 476 -70.66 -16.19 8.95
N ARG A 477 -70.31 -15.81 7.71
CA ARG A 477 -71.31 -15.28 6.77
C ARG A 477 -72.48 -16.25 6.75
N ASP A 478 -73.68 -15.70 6.88
CA ASP A 478 -74.90 -16.50 6.90
C ASP A 478 -74.91 -17.45 5.68
N PRO A 479 -75.00 -18.78 5.89
CA PRO A 479 -75.05 -19.74 4.81
C PRO A 479 -76.16 -19.48 3.80
N ALA A 480 -77.26 -18.81 4.18
CA ALA A 480 -78.30 -18.41 3.24
C ALA A 480 -77.86 -17.23 2.35
N ALA A 481 -77.24 -16.20 2.93
CA ALA A 481 -76.68 -15.08 2.17
C ALA A 481 -75.58 -15.52 1.18
N CYS A 482 -74.64 -16.37 1.61
CA CYS A 482 -73.61 -16.92 0.71
C CYS A 482 -74.21 -17.74 -0.44
N ARG A 483 -75.27 -18.52 -0.19
CA ARG A 483 -75.97 -19.27 -1.25
C ARG A 483 -76.67 -18.33 -2.23
N ALA A 484 -77.30 -17.27 -1.74
CA ALA A 484 -77.96 -16.27 -2.58
C ALA A 484 -76.95 -15.54 -3.47
N GLU A 485 -75.80 -15.13 -2.92
CA GLU A 485 -74.72 -14.47 -3.66
C GLU A 485 -74.14 -15.40 -4.74
N ALA A 486 -73.86 -16.67 -4.40
CA ALA A 486 -73.41 -17.67 -5.36
C ALA A 486 -74.43 -17.88 -6.50
N GLY A 487 -75.72 -17.97 -6.15
CA GLY A 487 -76.81 -18.10 -7.11
C GLY A 487 -76.90 -16.90 -8.05
N ALA A 488 -76.74 -15.67 -7.54
CA ALA A 488 -76.73 -14.46 -8.34
C ALA A 488 -75.52 -14.40 -9.29
N THR A 489 -74.32 -14.80 -8.83
CA THR A 489 -73.11 -14.88 -9.67
C THR A 489 -73.30 -15.86 -10.83
N ILE A 490 -73.96 -17.00 -10.61
CA ILE A 490 -74.23 -18.00 -11.66
C ILE A 490 -75.35 -17.51 -12.60
N ALA A 491 -76.45 -16.98 -12.07
CA ALA A 491 -77.61 -16.56 -12.87
C ALA A 491 -77.31 -15.35 -13.78
N GLY A 492 -76.38 -14.49 -13.38
CA GLY A 492 -75.94 -13.34 -14.18
C GLY A 492 -75.09 -13.70 -15.41
N ALA A 493 -74.62 -14.95 -15.53
CA ALA A 493 -73.75 -15.38 -16.62
C ALA A 493 -74.41 -16.49 -17.45
N SER A 494 -74.55 -16.27 -18.77
CA SER A 494 -75.05 -17.29 -19.70
C SER A 494 -73.95 -18.30 -20.06
N LEU A 495 -73.64 -19.19 -19.11
CA LEU A 495 -72.62 -20.22 -19.28
C LEU A 495 -73.17 -21.40 -20.09
N ARG A 496 -72.82 -21.46 -21.38
CA ARG A 496 -73.15 -22.59 -22.28
C ARG A 496 -71.90 -23.28 -22.77
N PHE A 497 -71.90 -24.61 -22.72
CA PHE A 497 -70.88 -25.42 -23.37
C PHE A 497 -71.11 -25.41 -24.90
N PRO A 498 -70.04 -25.37 -25.71
CA PRO A 498 -70.15 -25.60 -27.15
C PRO A 498 -70.79 -26.96 -27.45
N ALA A 499 -71.60 -27.04 -28.51
CA ALA A 499 -72.27 -28.28 -28.89
C ALA A 499 -71.25 -29.41 -29.16
N GLY A 500 -71.39 -30.52 -28.42
CA GLY A 500 -70.49 -31.69 -28.52
C GLY A 500 -69.13 -31.53 -27.84
N GLY A 501 -68.88 -30.43 -27.12
CA GLY A 501 -67.60 -30.16 -26.45
C GLY A 501 -67.72 -30.05 -24.92
N ALA A 502 -66.75 -30.61 -24.20
CA ALA A 502 -66.62 -30.48 -22.74
C ALA A 502 -65.65 -29.35 -22.31
N THR A 503 -65.18 -28.55 -23.27
CA THR A 503 -64.18 -27.50 -23.04
C THR A 503 -64.82 -26.23 -22.50
N LEU A 504 -64.31 -25.75 -21.36
CA LEU A 504 -64.72 -24.47 -20.76
C LEU A 504 -64.29 -23.31 -21.66
N GLY A 505 -65.24 -22.45 -22.03
CA GLY A 505 -64.94 -21.22 -22.77
C GLY A 505 -64.35 -20.12 -21.87
N PRO A 506 -63.71 -19.08 -22.44
CA PRO A 506 -63.12 -17.97 -21.68
C PRO A 506 -64.10 -17.26 -20.72
N ALA A 507 -65.39 -17.24 -21.05
CA ALA A 507 -66.44 -16.64 -20.22
C ALA A 507 -66.70 -17.39 -18.89
N PHE A 508 -66.24 -18.63 -18.74
CA PHE A 508 -66.39 -19.41 -17.50
C PHE A 508 -65.42 -18.97 -16.40
N TYR A 509 -64.20 -18.54 -16.76
CA TYR A 509 -63.15 -18.29 -15.77
C TYR A 509 -63.48 -17.17 -14.77
N PRO A 510 -64.01 -16.00 -15.18
CA PRO A 510 -64.36 -14.94 -14.21
C PRO A 510 -65.44 -15.38 -13.21
N VAL A 511 -66.40 -16.20 -13.65
CA VAL A 511 -67.46 -16.74 -12.79
C VAL A 511 -66.89 -17.78 -11.82
N LEU A 512 -66.00 -18.66 -12.30
CA LEU A 512 -65.32 -19.65 -11.46
C LEU A 512 -64.43 -18.99 -10.41
N ASP A 513 -63.71 -17.91 -10.75
CA ASP A 513 -62.88 -17.16 -9.80
C ASP A 513 -63.73 -16.43 -8.74
N ALA A 514 -64.85 -15.85 -9.14
CA ALA A 514 -65.80 -15.24 -8.21
C ALA A 514 -66.39 -16.28 -7.24
N LEU A 515 -66.78 -17.46 -7.75
CA LEU A 515 -67.26 -18.58 -6.93
C LEU A 515 -66.16 -19.15 -6.02
N ALA A 516 -64.91 -19.24 -6.48
CA ALA A 516 -63.79 -19.69 -5.67
C ALA A 516 -63.46 -18.70 -4.54
N THR A 517 -63.58 -17.40 -4.80
CA THR A 517 -63.44 -16.34 -3.79
C THR A 517 -64.53 -16.44 -2.73
N LEU A 518 -65.78 -16.65 -3.17
CA LEU A 518 -66.91 -16.84 -2.26
C LEU A 518 -66.79 -18.13 -1.45
N ALA A 519 -66.29 -19.22 -2.05
CA ALA A 519 -66.05 -20.49 -1.37
C ALA A 519 -65.02 -20.35 -0.23
N LYS A 520 -63.95 -19.56 -0.44
CA LYS A 520 -62.97 -19.25 0.61
C LYS A 520 -63.57 -18.42 1.75
N ALA A 521 -64.52 -17.54 1.43
CA ALA A 521 -65.21 -16.70 2.42
C ALA A 521 -66.34 -17.41 3.19
N CYS A 522 -66.85 -18.55 2.68
CA CYS A 522 -67.97 -19.29 3.27
C CYS A 522 -67.63 -20.78 3.50
N PRO A 523 -66.69 -21.10 4.43
CA PRO A 523 -66.14 -22.45 4.60
C PRO A 523 -67.14 -23.50 5.11
N ALA A 524 -68.33 -23.08 5.56
CA ALA A 524 -69.39 -23.96 6.05
C ALA A 524 -70.27 -24.55 4.92
N LEU A 525 -70.17 -24.06 3.69
CA LEU A 525 -70.98 -24.54 2.56
C LEU A 525 -70.30 -25.71 1.85
N ARG A 526 -71.09 -26.73 1.49
CA ARG A 526 -70.66 -27.82 0.60
C ARG A 526 -71.03 -27.48 -0.84
N ILE A 527 -70.06 -27.55 -1.74
CA ILE A 527 -70.26 -27.34 -3.17
C ILE A 527 -70.52 -28.68 -3.84
N ALA A 528 -71.65 -28.81 -4.53
CA ALA A 528 -71.96 -29.96 -5.37
C ALA A 528 -71.92 -29.51 -6.83
N VAL A 529 -71.09 -30.17 -7.64
CA VAL A 529 -71.03 -29.95 -9.09
C VAL A 529 -71.79 -31.08 -9.76
N SER A 530 -72.78 -30.74 -10.58
CA SER A 530 -73.51 -31.71 -11.40
C SER A 530 -73.37 -31.34 -12.87
N ALA A 531 -73.14 -32.34 -13.71
CA ALA A 531 -73.03 -32.20 -15.16
C ALA A 531 -74.12 -33.08 -15.80
N PRO A 532 -75.24 -32.49 -16.24
CA PRO A 532 -76.23 -33.23 -17.02
C PRO A 532 -75.60 -33.66 -18.35
N VAL A 533 -75.57 -34.95 -18.63
CA VAL A 533 -75.20 -35.50 -19.94
C VAL A 533 -76.46 -35.76 -20.75
N ASP A 534 -76.55 -35.21 -21.96
CA ASP A 534 -77.64 -35.54 -22.89
C ASP A 534 -77.55 -37.02 -23.32
N PRO A 535 -78.66 -37.76 -23.36
CA PRO A 535 -78.65 -39.18 -23.75
C PRO A 535 -78.19 -39.31 -25.22
N ALA A 536 -77.17 -40.14 -25.43
CA ALA A 536 -76.61 -40.42 -26.75
C ALA A 536 -77.68 -40.98 -27.72
N LYS A 537 -77.88 -40.33 -28.87
CA LYS A 537 -78.70 -40.89 -29.95
C LYS A 537 -78.02 -42.14 -30.53
N ALA A 538 -78.79 -43.23 -30.63
CA ALA A 538 -78.37 -44.50 -31.20
C ALA A 538 -77.97 -44.40 -32.68
N LYS A 539 -76.88 -45.09 -33.04
CA LYS A 539 -76.35 -45.23 -34.40
C LYS A 539 -77.26 -46.18 -35.22
N PRO A 540 -77.73 -45.82 -36.43
CA PRO A 540 -78.37 -46.79 -37.33
C PRO A 540 -77.31 -47.69 -37.97
N ALA A 541 -77.60 -48.98 -38.11
CA ALA A 541 -76.75 -49.95 -38.79
C ALA A 541 -77.30 -50.31 -40.18
N GLN A 542 -76.35 -50.63 -41.08
CA GLN A 542 -76.44 -51.25 -42.41
C GLN A 542 -76.82 -50.31 -43.59
N GLY A 543 -76.22 -50.45 -44.78
CA GLY A 543 -75.76 -51.70 -45.39
C GLY A 543 -74.43 -51.68 -46.16
N GLU A 544 -73.96 -52.90 -46.30
CA GLU A 544 -72.82 -53.43 -47.05
C GLU A 544 -73.18 -53.54 -48.54
N GLY A 545 -72.24 -53.30 -49.45
CA GLY A 545 -72.47 -53.57 -50.88
C GLY A 545 -71.38 -53.14 -51.85
N ALA A 546 -70.49 -54.10 -52.16
CA ALA A 546 -69.79 -54.35 -53.43
C ALA A 546 -68.65 -53.42 -53.93
N GLY A 547 -67.58 -54.09 -54.39
CA GLY A 547 -66.50 -53.75 -55.37
C GLY A 547 -66.29 -52.29 -55.82
N GLU A 548 -65.06 -51.84 -55.95
CA GLU A 548 -63.96 -52.42 -56.75
C GLU A 548 -62.59 -51.96 -56.24
#